data_AF-A0A2P4YR50-F1
#
_entry.id   AF-A0A2P4YR50-F1
#
_cell.length_a   1.000
_cell.length_b   1.000
_cell.length_c   1.000
_cell.angle_alpha   90.00
_cell.angle_beta   90.00
_cell.angle_gamma   90.00
#
_symmetry.space_group_name_H-M   'P 1'
#
loop_
_entity.id
_entity.type
_entity.pdbx_description
1 polymer ?
#
loop_
_entity_poly.entity_id
_entity_poly.type
_entity_poly.pdbx_seq_one_letter_code
_entity_poly.pdbx_strand_id
1 'polypeptide(L)'
;MLDRVCRRHQVPRWLPLLLDVALVSLFLLLDVRDLWFKLRWVGPHDAFVFSTVETKYLPTDAVPLQPTTVLSYADQQAQRASGWTSFLQKCESLTPLIEQDEVHNFHYAVGRNCMIGTGGGTVRAAELLFTSSIRVDSVAWAACELLYKHRKPPICHSPIVIQFRERYNILNEAAVERSNAEKSKIETENTHQELYATRPGSEAEAELIELLEVISKSSPASATVCVEGFIVKGPGRYTSTIYGCGSPNFYRSAFIGGDPPMFAQFLQEKSWLTSQSVSIMGMKFLIRENRHSIFTIRNPVSGSDIKRVLENTSLINFSASGTLYTLMILCRRDRSIHVVAIMETTGSVRVPNILRTDDKNG
;
A
#
# COMPACT_ATOMS: atom_id res chain seq x y z
N MET A 1 -24.87 -72.93 30.99
CA MET A 1 -23.86 -71.87 31.28
C MET A 1 -22.81 -72.00 30.18
N LEU A 2 -22.60 -71.12 29.20
CA LEU A 2 -22.89 -69.70 29.01
C LEU A 2 -23.06 -69.51 27.48
N ASP A 3 -24.27 -69.24 26.99
CA ASP A 3 -24.44 -68.72 25.63
C ASP A 3 -24.25 -67.21 25.67
N ARG A 4 -23.09 -66.75 25.18
CA ARG A 4 -22.83 -65.33 24.92
C ARG A 4 -23.65 -64.90 23.71
N VAL A 5 -24.85 -64.38 23.98
CA VAL A 5 -25.61 -63.56 23.03
C VAL A 5 -24.81 -62.27 22.79
N CYS A 6 -23.99 -62.26 21.75
CA CYS A 6 -23.45 -61.02 21.20
C CYS A 6 -24.61 -60.19 20.63
N ARG A 7 -25.18 -59.31 21.47
CA ARG A 7 -26.02 -58.20 21.02
C ARG A 7 -25.19 -57.32 20.08
N ARG A 8 -25.31 -57.55 18.77
CA ARG A 8 -24.99 -56.54 17.76
C ARG A 8 -25.85 -55.32 18.10
N HIS A 9 -25.22 -54.31 18.70
CA HIS A 9 -25.81 -52.97 18.77
C HIS A 9 -26.10 -52.55 17.33
N GLN A 10 -27.38 -52.49 16.98
CA GLN A 10 -27.83 -51.85 15.75
C GLN A 10 -27.48 -50.38 15.88
N VAL A 11 -26.30 -50.01 15.37
CA VAL A 11 -25.97 -48.60 15.16
C VAL A 11 -27.06 -48.06 14.26
N PRO A 12 -27.84 -47.07 14.72
CA PRO A 12 -29.04 -46.74 14.01
C PRO A 12 -28.66 -45.97 12.75
N ARG A 13 -29.30 -46.32 11.62
CA ARG A 13 -28.90 -45.92 10.25
C ARG A 13 -28.79 -44.40 10.01
N TRP A 14 -29.35 -43.58 10.88
CA TRP A 14 -29.27 -42.12 10.84
C TRP A 14 -27.96 -41.56 11.42
N LEU A 15 -27.25 -42.32 12.25
CA LEU A 15 -25.96 -41.92 12.83
C LEU A 15 -24.85 -41.74 11.78
N PRO A 16 -24.63 -42.67 10.83
CA PRO A 16 -23.66 -42.45 9.75
C PRO A 16 -24.10 -41.31 8.82
N LEU A 17 -25.41 -41.17 8.57
CA LEU A 17 -25.94 -40.08 7.74
C LEU A 17 -25.73 -38.70 8.38
N LEU A 18 -25.91 -38.58 9.70
CA LEU A 18 -25.60 -37.37 10.47
C LEU A 18 -24.10 -37.08 10.48
N LEU A 19 -23.26 -38.11 10.59
CA LEU A 19 -21.81 -37.96 10.52
C LEU A 19 -21.39 -37.43 9.14
N ASP A 20 -21.93 -38.01 8.06
CA ASP A 20 -21.65 -37.57 6.69
C ASP A 20 -22.10 -36.12 6.46
N VAL A 21 -23.30 -35.74 6.94
CA VAL A 21 -23.80 -34.36 6.87
C VAL A 21 -22.93 -33.40 7.71
N ALA A 22 -22.50 -33.81 8.90
CA ALA A 22 -21.62 -33.02 9.75
C ALA A 22 -20.24 -32.82 9.10
N LEU A 23 -19.73 -33.84 8.41
CA LEU A 23 -18.43 -33.83 7.76
C LEU A 23 -18.46 -32.97 6.49
N VAL A 24 -19.52 -33.08 5.69
CA VAL A 24 -19.77 -32.20 4.52
C VAL A 24 -19.94 -30.74 4.95
N SER A 25 -20.72 -30.46 5.99
CA SER A 25 -20.91 -29.09 6.49
C SER A 25 -19.61 -28.51 7.05
N LEU A 26 -18.78 -29.30 7.73
CA LEU A 26 -17.46 -28.88 8.18
C LEU A 26 -16.54 -28.51 7.01
N PHE A 27 -16.50 -29.30 5.93
CA PHE A 27 -15.71 -28.96 4.75
C PHE A 27 -16.20 -27.68 4.07
N LEU A 28 -17.51 -27.51 3.92
CA LEU A 28 -18.09 -26.27 3.38
C LEU A 28 -17.72 -25.05 4.24
N LEU A 29 -17.79 -25.17 5.57
CA LEU A 29 -17.40 -24.09 6.48
C LEU A 29 -15.91 -23.76 6.38
N LEU A 30 -15.04 -24.76 6.21
CA LEU A 30 -13.61 -24.56 6.00
C LEU A 30 -13.33 -23.87 4.66
N ASP A 31 -14.09 -24.20 3.60
CA ASP A 31 -13.96 -23.55 2.29
C ASP A 31 -14.48 -22.11 2.29
N VAL A 32 -15.63 -21.85 2.92
CA VAL A 32 -16.15 -20.49 3.11
C VAL A 32 -15.19 -19.67 3.95
N ARG A 33 -14.64 -20.25 5.02
CA ARG A 33 -13.63 -19.61 5.88
C ARG A 33 -12.38 -19.26 5.07
N ASP A 34 -11.85 -20.17 4.27
CA ASP A 34 -10.68 -19.91 3.44
C ASP A 34 -10.94 -18.87 2.35
N LEU A 35 -12.09 -18.95 1.67
CA LEU A 35 -12.49 -17.95 0.68
C LEU A 35 -12.64 -16.58 1.34
N TRP A 36 -13.23 -16.53 2.54
CA TRP A 36 -13.31 -15.32 3.34
C TRP A 36 -11.92 -14.79 3.69
N PHE A 37 -11.00 -15.65 4.14
CA PHE A 37 -9.62 -15.26 4.40
C PHE A 37 -8.93 -14.73 3.15
N LYS A 38 -9.07 -15.38 2.00
CA LYS A 38 -8.51 -14.91 0.74
C LYS A 38 -9.14 -13.60 0.28
N LEU A 39 -10.46 -13.44 0.35
CA LEU A 39 -11.12 -12.19 -0.04
C LEU A 39 -10.84 -11.04 0.92
N ARG A 40 -10.58 -11.32 2.20
CA ARG A 40 -10.24 -10.29 3.19
C ARG A 40 -8.76 -9.94 3.07
N TRP A 41 -7.86 -10.92 3.10
CA TRP A 41 -6.41 -10.70 2.99
C TRP A 41 -5.94 -10.26 1.60
N VAL A 42 -6.66 -10.65 0.55
CA VAL A 42 -6.32 -10.45 -0.86
C VAL A 42 -7.43 -9.65 -1.58
N GLY A 43 -8.16 -8.84 -0.82
CA GLY A 43 -9.37 -8.18 -1.26
C GLY A 43 -9.18 -7.09 -2.31
N PRO A 44 -10.30 -6.51 -2.80
CA PRO A 44 -10.28 -5.37 -3.70
C PRO A 44 -9.48 -4.18 -3.13
N HIS A 45 -9.19 -3.17 -3.96
CA HIS A 45 -8.30 -2.06 -3.59
C HIS A 45 -8.64 -1.36 -2.25
N ASP A 46 -9.90 -1.44 -1.81
CA ASP A 46 -10.41 -0.79 -0.59
C ASP A 46 -10.48 -1.69 0.65
N ALA A 47 -9.97 -2.93 0.61
CA ALA A 47 -10.22 -3.89 1.68
C ALA A 47 -9.52 -3.57 3.02
N PHE A 48 -8.47 -2.74 3.02
CA PHE A 48 -7.66 -2.25 4.17
C PHE A 48 -7.92 -3.03 5.48
N VAL A 49 -7.37 -4.24 5.55
CA VAL A 49 -7.66 -5.18 6.65
C VAL A 49 -6.72 -5.01 7.83
N PHE A 50 -5.51 -4.49 7.58
CA PHE A 50 -4.50 -4.29 8.60
C PHE A 50 -4.37 -2.81 8.89
N SER A 51 -4.42 -2.45 10.17
CA SER A 51 -4.02 -1.15 10.65
C SER A 51 -2.82 -1.33 11.58
N THR A 52 -1.79 -0.55 11.33
CA THR A 52 -0.63 -0.40 12.22
C THR A 52 -0.69 1.00 12.79
N VAL A 53 -0.56 1.12 14.11
CA VAL A 53 -0.57 2.43 14.79
C VAL A 53 0.80 2.61 15.40
N GLU A 54 1.51 3.63 14.93
CA GLU A 54 2.80 4.03 15.47
C GLU A 54 2.63 5.35 16.22
N THR A 55 2.98 5.36 17.51
CA THR A 55 2.85 6.55 18.35
C THR A 55 4.22 7.19 18.58
N LYS A 56 4.36 8.47 18.23
CA LYS A 56 5.56 9.25 18.48
C LYS A 56 5.22 10.47 19.34
N TYR A 57 6.13 10.82 20.24
CA TYR A 57 5.99 12.02 21.06
C TYR A 57 6.69 13.18 20.36
N LEU A 58 6.02 14.33 20.22
CA LEU A 58 6.68 15.52 19.72
C LEU A 58 7.62 16.05 20.81
N PRO A 59 8.93 16.10 20.56
CA PRO A 59 9.88 16.59 21.54
C PRO A 59 9.77 18.10 21.67
N THR A 60 9.77 18.57 22.91
CA THR A 60 9.82 20.00 23.22
C THR A 60 11.25 20.54 23.11
N ASP A 61 12.25 19.71 23.47
CA ASP A 61 13.67 20.09 23.62
C ASP A 61 14.66 19.14 22.89
N ALA A 62 14.25 18.47 21.81
CA ALA A 62 15.19 17.61 21.07
C ALA A 62 16.20 18.41 20.25
N VAL A 63 17.42 17.86 20.12
CA VAL A 63 18.51 18.46 19.36
C VAL A 63 18.14 18.43 17.87
N PRO A 64 18.07 19.60 17.19
CA PRO A 64 17.80 19.63 15.77
C PRO A 64 18.97 19.01 14.98
N LEU A 65 18.67 18.49 13.80
CA LEU A 65 19.70 18.06 12.86
C LEU A 65 20.63 19.23 12.57
N GLN A 66 21.93 18.97 12.69
CA GLN A 66 22.92 19.97 12.35
C GLN A 66 23.03 20.09 10.82
N PRO A 67 23.12 21.31 10.30
CA PRO A 67 23.40 21.52 8.89
C PRO A 67 24.76 20.89 8.57
N THR A 68 24.75 19.89 7.69
CA THR A 68 25.97 19.31 7.14
C THR A 68 26.61 20.27 6.16
N THR A 69 27.93 20.16 5.97
CA THR A 69 28.69 20.98 5.01
C THR A 69 27.96 21.09 3.69
N VAL A 70 27.77 22.31 3.19
CA VAL A 70 27.05 22.59 1.95
C VAL A 70 27.81 21.95 0.80
N LEU A 71 27.29 20.82 0.32
CA LEU A 71 27.80 20.17 -0.89
C LEU A 71 27.15 20.89 -2.07
N SER A 72 27.94 21.76 -2.71
CA SER A 72 27.45 22.69 -3.73
C SER A 72 27.37 22.10 -5.14
N TYR A 73 27.90 20.88 -5.36
CA TYR A 73 28.00 20.31 -6.71
C TYR A 73 27.37 18.90 -6.77
N ALA A 74 26.58 18.67 -7.81
CA ALA A 74 26.25 17.32 -8.26
C ALA A 74 27.57 16.60 -8.61
N ASP A 75 27.71 15.33 -8.23
CA ASP A 75 28.90 14.47 -8.43
C ASP A 75 30.03 14.53 -7.39
N GLN A 76 29.84 15.16 -6.22
CA GLN A 76 30.81 15.03 -5.13
C GLN A 76 30.85 13.59 -4.58
N GLN A 77 32.05 13.00 -4.52
CA GLN A 77 32.30 11.64 -4.01
C GLN A 77 31.92 11.45 -2.53
N ALA A 78 31.87 12.54 -1.75
CA ALA A 78 31.39 12.52 -0.37
C ALA A 78 29.85 12.55 -0.36
N GLN A 79 29.25 11.37 -0.48
CA GLN A 79 27.80 11.20 -0.40
C GLN A 79 27.37 11.23 1.08
N ARG A 80 26.35 12.03 1.42
CA ARG A 80 25.74 11.92 2.75
C ARG A 80 24.99 10.60 2.83
N ALA A 81 24.94 10.00 4.02
CA ALA A 81 24.18 8.78 4.24
C ALA A 81 22.68 8.96 3.95
N SER A 82 22.16 10.19 4.04
CA SER A 82 20.74 10.50 3.90
C SER A 82 20.51 11.92 3.39
N GLY A 83 19.45 12.08 2.59
CA GLY A 83 18.92 13.37 2.13
C GLY A 83 18.16 14.20 3.18
N TRP A 84 17.98 13.73 4.42
CA TRP A 84 17.22 14.45 5.46
C TRP A 84 17.76 15.86 5.73
N THR A 85 19.09 16.00 5.76
CA THR A 85 19.74 17.30 6.02
C THR A 85 19.48 18.34 4.94
N SER A 86 19.11 17.93 3.72
CA SER A 86 18.85 18.87 2.62
C SER A 86 17.53 19.63 2.79
N PHE A 87 16.61 19.16 3.64
CA PHE A 87 15.40 19.90 4.00
C PHE A 87 15.68 21.16 4.83
N LEU A 88 16.86 21.26 5.47
CA LEU A 88 17.31 22.49 6.14
C LEU A 88 17.59 23.64 5.15
N GLN A 89 17.55 23.39 3.84
CA GLN A 89 17.58 24.47 2.84
C GLN A 89 16.27 25.30 2.86
N LYS A 90 15.14 24.64 3.11
CA LYS A 90 13.80 25.27 3.09
C LYS A 90 13.23 25.46 4.50
N CYS A 91 13.71 24.70 5.48
CA CYS A 91 13.32 24.79 6.89
C CYS A 91 14.44 25.37 7.74
N GLU A 92 14.09 26.16 8.75
CA GLU A 92 15.06 26.76 9.67
C GLU A 92 15.68 25.71 10.62
N SER A 93 14.86 24.79 11.09
CA SER A 93 15.31 23.66 11.90
C SER A 93 14.50 22.41 11.58
N LEU A 94 15.14 21.25 11.72
CA LEU A 94 14.54 19.95 11.51
C LEU A 94 14.86 19.07 12.72
N THR A 95 13.84 18.64 13.44
CA THR A 95 13.99 17.86 14.68
C THR A 95 13.51 16.43 14.43
N PRO A 96 14.39 15.43 14.50
CA PRO A 96 13.99 14.04 14.28
C PRO A 96 13.17 13.54 15.49
N LEU A 97 12.11 12.75 15.23
CA LEU A 97 11.38 12.05 16.29
C LEU A 97 12.07 10.71 16.51
N ILE A 98 13.07 10.72 17.38
CA ILE A 98 13.85 9.53 17.75
C ILE A 98 13.15 8.81 18.91
N GLU A 99 12.95 7.51 18.75
CA GLU A 99 12.54 6.62 19.83
C GLU A 99 13.78 6.20 20.64
N GLN A 100 13.64 5.97 21.95
CA GLN A 100 14.77 5.87 22.89
C GLN A 100 15.85 4.83 22.51
N ASP A 101 15.55 3.88 21.61
CA ASP A 101 16.47 2.82 21.17
C ASP A 101 17.00 2.96 19.72
N GLU A 102 16.54 3.93 18.91
CA GLU A 102 16.90 4.03 17.48
C GLU A 102 17.69 5.30 17.14
N VAL A 103 18.98 5.32 17.47
CA VAL A 103 19.84 6.50 17.26
C VAL A 103 20.17 6.73 15.76
N HIS A 104 20.01 5.72 14.90
CA HIS A 104 20.60 5.75 13.54
C HIS A 104 19.59 5.80 12.39
N ASN A 105 18.32 5.48 12.62
CA ASN A 105 17.28 5.53 11.59
C ASN A 105 16.03 6.18 12.17
N PHE A 106 15.63 7.33 11.63
CA PHE A 106 14.35 7.96 11.96
C PHE A 106 13.53 8.14 10.68
N HIS A 107 12.24 7.90 10.80
CA HIS A 107 11.28 8.07 9.71
C HIS A 107 10.49 9.38 9.82
N TYR A 108 10.45 9.98 11.01
CA TYR A 108 9.65 11.15 11.29
C TYR A 108 10.53 12.33 11.70
N ALA A 109 10.19 13.51 11.22
CA ALA A 109 10.86 14.74 11.62
C ALA A 109 9.86 15.91 11.66
N VAL A 110 10.10 16.85 12.56
CA VAL A 110 9.35 18.11 12.66
C VAL A 110 10.23 19.24 12.12
N GLY A 111 9.79 19.84 11.03
CA GLY A 111 10.35 21.06 10.49
C GLY A 111 9.72 22.28 11.13
N ARG A 112 10.53 23.28 11.50
CA ARG A 112 10.03 24.60 11.91
C ARG A 112 10.33 25.64 10.85
N ASN A 113 9.39 26.57 10.68
CA ASN A 113 9.51 27.70 9.76
C ASN A 113 9.92 27.29 8.33
N CYS A 114 9.25 26.28 7.79
CA CYS A 114 9.53 25.76 6.46
C CYS A 114 8.85 26.60 5.37
N MET A 115 9.58 26.91 4.30
CA MET A 115 9.04 27.51 3.08
C MET A 115 8.57 26.42 2.13
N ILE A 116 7.28 26.45 1.79
CA ILE A 116 6.62 25.51 0.88
C ILE A 116 6.23 26.27 -0.38
N GLY A 117 6.43 25.64 -1.54
CA GLY A 117 6.09 26.18 -2.84
C GLY A 117 7.19 27.06 -3.46
N THR A 118 6.87 27.60 -4.64
CA THR A 118 7.81 28.32 -5.49
C THR A 118 7.16 29.58 -6.06
N GLY A 119 7.88 30.71 -6.04
CA GLY A 119 7.38 31.98 -6.58
C GLY A 119 6.42 32.73 -5.64
N GLY A 120 5.30 33.22 -6.19
CA GLY A 120 4.32 34.06 -5.50
C GLY A 120 3.42 33.31 -4.53
N GLY A 121 3.22 32.00 -4.73
CA GLY A 121 2.48 31.10 -3.84
C GLY A 121 3.29 30.50 -2.69
N THR A 122 4.44 31.08 -2.32
CA THR A 122 5.25 30.56 -1.22
C THR A 122 4.56 30.72 0.13
N VAL A 123 4.36 29.61 0.84
CA VAL A 123 3.72 29.59 2.17
C VAL A 123 4.77 29.22 3.22
N ARG A 124 4.85 30.03 4.28
CA ARG A 124 5.67 29.72 5.45
C ARG A 124 4.85 28.93 6.47
N ALA A 125 5.20 27.67 6.68
CA ALA A 125 4.62 26.82 7.71
C ALA A 125 5.41 26.92 9.01
N ALA A 126 4.76 27.31 10.10
CA ALA A 126 5.38 27.41 11.41
C ALA A 126 5.88 26.06 11.92
N GLU A 127 5.05 25.02 11.78
CA GLU A 127 5.35 23.65 12.19
C GLU A 127 4.84 22.69 11.11
N LEU A 128 5.76 21.90 10.56
CA LEU A 128 5.51 20.97 9.47
C LEU A 128 5.99 19.58 9.90
N LEU A 129 5.09 18.61 9.91
CA LEU A 129 5.46 17.23 10.20
C LEU A 129 5.84 16.52 8.89
N PHE A 130 6.95 15.80 8.91
CA PHE A 130 7.41 14.94 7.83
C PHE A 130 7.43 13.48 8.26
N THR A 131 7.10 12.60 7.32
CA THR A 131 7.33 11.16 7.41
C THR A 131 7.92 10.64 6.10
N SER A 132 8.96 9.82 6.18
CA SER A 132 9.63 9.21 5.01
C SER A 132 8.94 7.93 4.53
N SER A 133 7.62 7.86 4.62
CA SER A 133 6.77 6.72 4.25
C SER A 133 6.47 6.64 2.75
N ILE A 134 7.20 7.41 1.94
CA ILE A 134 6.98 7.50 0.48
C ILE A 134 8.25 7.17 -0.29
N ARG A 135 8.11 6.42 -1.39
CA ARG A 135 9.24 6.05 -2.24
C ARG A 135 9.56 7.13 -3.27
N VAL A 136 10.84 7.22 -3.63
CA VAL A 136 11.33 8.19 -4.63
C VAL A 136 10.76 7.91 -6.01
N ASP A 137 10.60 6.64 -6.38
CA ASP A 137 10.09 6.24 -7.69
C ASP A 137 8.59 6.52 -7.84
N SER A 138 7.79 6.36 -6.77
CA SER A 138 6.37 6.73 -6.80
C SER A 138 6.17 8.23 -6.92
N VAL A 139 6.98 9.03 -6.23
CA VAL A 139 6.99 10.50 -6.35
C VAL A 139 7.38 10.94 -7.76
N ALA A 140 8.46 10.38 -8.31
CA ALA A 140 8.91 10.71 -9.66
C ALA A 140 7.86 10.35 -10.71
N TRP A 141 7.25 9.16 -10.59
CA TRP A 141 6.18 8.73 -11.49
C TRP A 141 4.96 9.66 -11.40
N ALA A 142 4.45 9.92 -10.20
CA ALA A 142 3.28 10.79 -10.00
C ALA A 142 3.54 12.20 -10.56
N ALA A 143 4.73 12.76 -10.33
CA ALA A 143 5.08 14.09 -10.83
C ALA A 143 5.15 14.12 -12.36
N CYS A 144 5.70 13.08 -12.99
CA CYS A 144 5.76 12.95 -14.44
C CYS A 144 4.40 12.67 -15.10
N GLU A 145 3.42 12.10 -14.39
CA GLU A 145 2.06 11.90 -14.91
C GLU A 145 1.24 13.19 -14.93
N LEU A 146 1.45 14.08 -13.95
CA LEU A 146 0.79 15.39 -13.87
C LEU A 146 1.34 16.41 -14.88
N LEU A 147 2.51 16.17 -15.46
CA LEU A 147 3.07 17.04 -16.49
C LEU A 147 2.57 16.69 -17.89
N TYR A 148 2.33 17.73 -18.70
CA TYR A 148 2.05 17.57 -20.13
C TYR A 148 3.21 16.86 -20.85
N LYS A 149 2.89 16.01 -21.84
CA LYS A 149 3.88 15.21 -22.60
C LYS A 149 5.05 16.03 -23.14
N HIS A 150 4.80 17.23 -23.65
CA HIS A 150 5.81 18.11 -24.25
C HIS A 150 6.64 18.90 -23.22
N ARG A 151 6.31 18.80 -21.92
CA ARG A 151 6.97 19.51 -20.80
C ARG A 151 7.72 18.55 -19.87
N LYS A 152 7.74 17.25 -20.21
CA LYS A 152 8.37 16.24 -19.36
C LYS A 152 9.89 16.38 -19.38
N PRO A 153 10.54 16.57 -18.22
CA PRO A 153 11.99 16.59 -18.15
C PRO A 153 12.58 15.20 -18.47
N PRO A 154 13.90 15.12 -18.79
CA PRO A 154 14.56 13.86 -19.17
C PRO A 154 14.37 12.71 -18.17
N ILE A 155 14.29 13.02 -16.87
CA ILE A 155 14.07 12.02 -15.81
C ILE A 155 12.76 11.23 -15.99
N CYS A 156 11.74 11.82 -16.62
CA CYS A 156 10.48 11.13 -16.91
C CYS A 156 10.60 10.03 -17.97
N HIS A 157 11.68 10.05 -18.75
CA HIS A 157 12.01 9.00 -19.72
C HIS A 157 12.97 7.95 -19.16
N SER A 158 13.42 8.11 -17.92
CA SER A 158 14.34 7.17 -17.28
C SER A 158 13.61 5.92 -16.75
N PRO A 159 14.33 4.77 -16.59
CA PRO A 159 13.75 3.52 -16.11
C PRO A 159 13.06 3.59 -14.74
N ILE A 160 13.34 4.62 -13.92
CA ILE A 160 12.66 4.81 -12.64
C ILE A 160 11.17 5.14 -12.84
N VAL A 161 10.83 5.84 -13.93
CA VAL A 161 9.46 6.28 -14.25
C VAL A 161 8.81 5.38 -15.30
N ILE A 162 9.49 5.10 -16.43
CA ILE A 162 8.85 4.38 -17.55
C ILE A 162 8.47 2.94 -17.20
N GLN A 163 9.27 2.27 -16.36
CA GLN A 163 9.00 0.89 -15.90
C GLN A 163 8.21 0.87 -14.60
N PHE A 164 7.81 2.02 -14.05
CA PHE A 164 7.12 2.07 -12.75
C PHE A 164 5.83 1.25 -12.76
N ARG A 165 5.00 1.43 -13.78
CA ARG A 165 3.72 0.70 -13.92
C ARG A 165 3.93 -0.81 -14.03
N GLU A 166 4.93 -1.24 -14.79
CA GLU A 166 5.28 -2.65 -14.95
C GLU A 166 5.86 -3.23 -13.65
N ARG A 167 6.76 -2.51 -12.99
CA ARG A 167 7.41 -2.92 -11.73
C ARG A 167 6.39 -3.13 -10.61
N TYR A 168 5.35 -2.29 -10.54
CA TYR A 168 4.33 -2.36 -9.49
C TYR A 168 3.00 -2.95 -9.96
N ASN A 169 2.93 -3.47 -11.18
CA ASN A 169 1.73 -4.07 -11.78
C ASN A 169 0.49 -3.17 -11.62
N ILE A 170 0.66 -1.88 -11.85
CA ILE A 170 -0.43 -0.91 -11.82
C ILE A 170 -1.12 -0.99 -13.19
N LEU A 171 -2.27 -1.68 -13.23
CA LEU A 171 -3.21 -1.57 -14.34
C LEU A 171 -3.61 -0.09 -14.47
N ASN A 172 -3.95 0.38 -15.67
CA ASN A 172 -4.19 1.79 -16.02
C ASN A 172 -5.39 2.47 -15.31
N GLU A 173 -5.74 2.03 -14.11
CA GLU A 173 -6.76 2.62 -13.26
C GLU A 173 -6.16 3.77 -12.46
N ALA A 174 -6.65 4.98 -12.72
CA ALA A 174 -6.58 6.05 -11.74
C ALA A 174 -7.23 5.53 -10.43
N ALA A 175 -6.79 6.00 -9.27
CA ALA A 175 -7.24 5.53 -7.95
C ALA A 175 -8.73 5.74 -7.64
N VAL A 176 -9.54 6.12 -8.62
CA VAL A 176 -10.97 6.39 -8.47
C VAL A 176 -11.69 5.83 -9.70
N GLU A 177 -12.42 4.73 -9.51
CA GLU A 177 -13.60 4.47 -10.33
C GLU A 177 -14.57 5.62 -10.10
N ARG A 178 -14.69 6.53 -11.06
CA ARG A 178 -15.77 7.52 -11.04
C ARG A 178 -17.09 6.79 -10.96
N SER A 179 -17.99 7.30 -10.15
CA SER A 179 -19.37 6.82 -10.04
C SER A 179 -19.98 6.70 -11.44
N ASN A 180 -20.78 5.65 -11.65
CA ASN A 180 -21.34 5.27 -12.96
C ASN A 180 -22.17 6.38 -13.65
N ALA A 181 -22.48 7.49 -12.97
CA ALA A 181 -23.14 8.66 -13.53
C ALA A 181 -22.25 9.53 -14.44
N GLU A 182 -20.93 9.39 -14.35
CA GLU A 182 -19.96 10.21 -15.12
C GLU A 182 -19.25 9.41 -16.23
N LYS A 183 -19.41 8.08 -16.23
CA LYS A 183 -18.91 7.18 -17.30
C LYS A 183 -19.66 7.35 -18.62
N SER A 184 -20.91 7.83 -18.63
CA SER A 184 -21.74 7.94 -19.84
C SER A 184 -21.52 9.19 -20.69
N LYS A 185 -20.64 10.12 -20.28
CA LYS A 185 -20.32 11.34 -21.05
C LYS A 185 -18.93 11.35 -21.69
N ILE A 186 -18.15 10.29 -21.51
CA ILE A 186 -16.72 10.27 -21.87
C ILE A 186 -16.43 9.02 -22.69
N GLU A 187 -17.13 8.88 -23.81
CA GLU A 187 -16.79 7.90 -24.85
C GLU A 187 -16.29 8.57 -26.14
N THR A 188 -16.05 9.88 -26.10
CA THR A 188 -15.52 10.63 -27.23
C THR A 188 -14.28 11.40 -26.79
N GLU A 189 -13.18 11.09 -27.47
CA GLU A 189 -11.90 11.79 -27.52
C GLU A 189 -10.80 11.40 -26.51
N ASN A 190 -9.67 11.06 -27.12
CA ASN A 190 -8.42 10.63 -26.55
C ASN A 190 -7.75 11.71 -25.69
N THR A 191 -8.17 11.94 -24.45
CA THR A 191 -7.28 12.64 -23.49
C THR A 191 -7.66 12.50 -22.01
N HIS A 192 -7.54 11.29 -21.46
CA HIS A 192 -7.52 11.10 -19.99
C HIS A 192 -6.40 11.92 -19.29
N GLN A 193 -5.35 12.30 -20.01
CA GLN A 193 -4.20 13.04 -19.47
C GLN A 193 -4.43 14.55 -19.41
N GLU A 194 -5.30 15.13 -20.25
CA GLU A 194 -5.59 16.57 -20.21
C GLU A 194 -6.47 16.97 -19.01
N LEU A 195 -7.26 16.03 -18.49
CA LEU A 195 -8.16 16.31 -17.38
C LEU A 195 -7.43 16.53 -16.04
N TYR A 196 -6.21 16.00 -15.91
CA TYR A 196 -5.46 15.98 -14.65
C TYR A 196 -4.09 16.66 -14.73
N ALA A 197 -3.64 17.05 -15.92
CA ALA A 197 -2.35 17.69 -16.09
C ALA A 197 -2.36 19.11 -15.48
N THR A 198 -1.25 19.48 -14.83
CA THR A 198 -1.05 20.84 -14.33
C THR A 198 -0.98 21.82 -15.49
N ARG A 199 -1.60 22.99 -15.33
CA ARG A 199 -1.59 24.05 -16.34
C ARG A 199 -0.15 24.47 -16.65
N PRO A 200 0.25 24.56 -17.94
CA PRO A 200 1.58 25.05 -18.28
C PRO A 200 1.77 26.50 -17.80
N GLY A 201 2.94 26.80 -17.24
CA GLY A 201 3.30 28.09 -16.65
C GLY A 201 2.73 28.33 -15.26
N SER A 202 2.02 27.37 -14.67
CA SER A 202 1.53 27.48 -13.28
C SER A 202 2.65 27.27 -12.25
N GLU A 203 2.46 27.80 -11.05
CA GLU A 203 3.37 27.55 -9.92
C GLU A 203 3.44 26.06 -9.57
N ALA A 204 2.34 25.31 -9.75
CA ALA A 204 2.32 23.86 -9.61
C ALA A 204 3.23 23.13 -10.62
N GLU A 205 3.29 23.59 -11.88
CA GLU A 205 4.26 23.05 -12.86
C GLU A 205 5.70 23.31 -12.39
N ALA A 206 5.97 24.50 -11.85
CA ALA A 206 7.30 24.86 -11.35
C ALA A 206 7.70 24.01 -10.13
N GLU A 207 6.79 23.78 -9.17
CA GLU A 207 7.01 22.88 -8.02
C GLU A 207 7.33 21.44 -8.48
N LEU A 208 6.57 20.92 -9.46
CA LEU A 208 6.79 19.58 -10.02
C LEU A 208 8.14 19.46 -10.72
N ILE A 209 8.51 20.44 -11.54
CA ILE A 209 9.79 20.47 -12.25
C ILE A 209 10.95 20.58 -11.25
N GLU A 210 10.83 21.43 -10.23
CA GLU A 210 11.85 21.58 -9.19
C GLU A 210 12.06 20.27 -8.42
N LEU A 211 10.97 19.57 -8.07
CA LEU A 211 11.05 18.26 -7.42
C LEU A 211 11.74 17.21 -8.31
N LEU A 212 11.35 17.15 -9.59
CA LEU A 212 11.97 16.25 -10.56
C LEU A 212 13.44 16.59 -10.81
N GLU A 213 13.82 17.87 -10.76
CA GLU A 213 15.22 18.31 -10.84
C GLU A 213 16.03 17.75 -9.66
N VAL A 214 15.51 17.86 -8.43
CA VAL A 214 16.14 17.32 -7.22
C VAL A 214 16.33 15.81 -7.34
N ILE A 215 15.30 15.07 -7.75
CA ILE A 215 15.37 13.62 -7.94
C ILE A 215 16.41 13.27 -9.02
N SER A 216 16.41 13.98 -10.15
CA SER A 216 17.31 13.71 -11.27
C SER A 216 18.80 13.88 -10.94
N LYS A 217 19.11 14.83 -10.04
CA LYS A 217 20.48 15.13 -9.60
C LYS A 217 20.90 14.33 -8.36
N SER A 218 20.00 13.53 -7.80
CA SER A 218 20.28 12.74 -6.60
C SER A 218 20.83 11.37 -6.95
N SER A 219 21.98 11.02 -6.36
CA SER A 219 22.64 9.73 -6.55
C SER A 219 23.26 9.27 -5.22
N PRO A 220 23.11 8.03 -4.77
CA PRO A 220 22.20 7.01 -5.26
C PRO A 220 20.74 7.35 -4.90
N ALA A 221 19.79 6.85 -5.70
CA ALA A 221 18.36 7.03 -5.44
C ALA A 221 17.91 6.40 -4.10
N SER A 222 18.66 5.44 -3.57
CA SER A 222 18.40 4.81 -2.27
C SER A 222 18.68 5.72 -1.06
N ALA A 223 19.53 6.74 -1.22
CA ALA A 223 19.85 7.71 -0.18
C ALA A 223 19.01 9.00 -0.28
N THR A 224 18.28 9.18 -1.38
CA THR A 224 17.28 10.23 -1.54
C THR A 224 16.11 9.97 -0.61
N VAL A 225 15.77 10.97 0.20
CA VAL A 225 14.65 10.88 1.14
C VAL A 225 13.50 11.67 0.56
N CYS A 226 12.40 11.00 0.24
CA CYS A 226 11.14 11.64 -0.04
C CYS A 226 10.23 11.56 1.19
N VAL A 227 9.47 12.63 1.43
CA VAL A 227 8.63 12.79 2.60
C VAL A 227 7.22 13.14 2.18
N GLU A 228 6.25 12.65 2.93
CA GLU A 228 4.90 13.20 2.98
C GLU A 228 4.73 13.97 4.30
N GLY A 229 3.87 14.97 4.30
CA GLY A 229 3.74 15.87 5.43
C GLY A 229 2.49 16.73 5.40
N PHE A 230 2.27 17.43 6.51
CA PHE A 230 1.13 18.32 6.69
C PHE A 230 1.46 19.43 7.70
N ILE A 231 0.80 20.58 7.53
CA ILE A 231 0.98 21.74 8.40
C ILE A 231 0.19 21.51 9.69
N VAL A 232 0.86 21.57 10.83
CA VAL A 232 0.23 21.39 12.13
C VAL A 232 -0.52 22.67 12.51
N LYS A 233 -1.84 22.59 12.62
CA LYS A 233 -2.71 23.73 13.02
C LYS A 233 -3.35 23.55 14.40
N GLY A 234 -3.22 22.37 15.02
CA GLY A 234 -3.84 22.04 16.30
C GLY A 234 -3.96 20.53 16.52
N PRO A 235 -4.70 20.10 17.56
CA PRO A 235 -5.10 18.71 17.72
C PRO A 235 -6.17 18.36 16.69
N GLY A 236 -6.08 17.16 16.12
CA GLY A 236 -7.01 16.74 15.09
C GLY A 236 -6.47 15.61 14.21
N ARG A 237 -7.29 15.21 13.24
CA ARG A 237 -6.93 14.23 12.23
C ARG A 237 -6.47 14.94 10.96
N TYR A 238 -5.31 14.53 10.46
CA TYR A 238 -4.63 15.11 9.32
C TYR A 238 -4.32 14.04 8.27
N THR A 239 -4.35 14.45 7.01
CA THR A 239 -3.87 13.68 5.86
C THR A 239 -2.65 14.40 5.26
N SER A 240 -1.80 13.67 4.56
CA SER A 240 -0.64 14.25 3.88
C SER A 240 -1.08 15.16 2.73
N THR A 241 -0.78 16.45 2.86
CA THR A 241 -1.08 17.47 1.84
C THR A 241 0.18 17.98 1.14
N ILE A 242 1.34 17.78 1.77
CA ILE A 242 2.63 18.27 1.31
C ILE A 242 3.52 17.07 1.04
N TYR A 243 4.27 17.14 -0.04
CA TYR A 243 5.22 16.10 -0.42
C TYR A 243 6.53 16.77 -0.81
N GLY A 244 7.65 16.11 -0.56
CA GLY A 244 8.93 16.67 -0.94
C GLY A 244 10.02 15.62 -1.02
N CYS A 245 11.15 16.00 -1.61
CA CYS A 245 12.33 15.15 -1.65
C CYS A 245 13.58 15.98 -1.35
N GLY A 246 14.50 15.37 -0.61
CA GLY A 246 15.81 15.90 -0.29
C GLY A 246 16.91 15.05 -0.93
N SER A 247 17.87 15.70 -1.57
CA SER A 247 19.02 15.03 -2.19
C SER A 247 20.10 14.68 -1.16
N PRO A 248 20.77 13.52 -1.27
CA PRO A 248 21.90 13.17 -0.40
C PRO A 248 23.22 13.84 -0.81
N ASN A 249 23.39 14.20 -2.09
CA ASN A 249 24.66 14.70 -2.61
C ASN A 249 24.69 16.21 -2.80
N PHE A 250 23.53 16.81 -3.04
CA PHE A 250 23.41 18.24 -3.27
C PHE A 250 22.54 18.84 -2.16
N TYR A 251 22.94 19.98 -1.60
CA TYR A 251 22.16 20.65 -0.55
C TYR A 251 20.92 21.34 -1.14
N ARG A 252 19.96 20.53 -1.62
CA ARG A 252 18.69 21.01 -2.16
C ARG A 252 17.54 20.10 -1.80
N SER A 253 16.42 20.73 -1.47
CA SER A 253 15.12 20.09 -1.25
C SER A 253 14.04 20.84 -2.00
N ALA A 254 13.03 20.11 -2.44
CA ALA A 254 11.86 20.66 -3.10
C ALA A 254 10.59 20.15 -2.41
N PHE A 255 9.57 21.00 -2.37
CA PHE A 255 8.26 20.69 -1.82
C PHE A 255 7.17 20.97 -2.85
N ILE A 256 6.17 20.10 -2.87
CA ILE A 256 4.88 20.27 -3.53
C ILE A 256 3.85 20.46 -2.43
N GLY A 257 3.08 21.53 -2.51
CA GLY A 257 2.05 21.80 -1.51
C GLY A 257 1.25 23.08 -1.69
N GLY A 258 1.59 23.90 -2.69
CA GLY A 258 0.88 25.14 -2.98
C GLY A 258 -0.50 24.92 -3.60
N ASP A 259 -0.65 23.97 -4.53
CA ASP A 259 -1.81 24.01 -5.44
C ASP A 259 -2.39 22.70 -6.04
N PRO A 260 -1.75 21.51 -6.09
CA PRO A 260 -2.42 20.35 -6.71
C PRO A 260 -3.00 19.38 -5.66
N PRO A 261 -4.31 19.44 -5.33
CA PRO A 261 -4.98 18.35 -4.60
C PRO A 261 -4.89 17.02 -5.36
N MET A 262 -4.64 17.09 -6.67
CA MET A 262 -4.43 15.93 -7.54
C MET A 262 -3.16 15.14 -7.19
N PHE A 263 -2.07 15.79 -6.77
CA PHE A 263 -0.83 15.06 -6.47
C PHE A 263 -1.01 14.13 -5.27
N ALA A 264 -1.67 14.61 -4.22
CA ALA A 264 -2.07 13.79 -3.08
C ALA A 264 -2.97 12.61 -3.51
N GLN A 265 -3.93 12.83 -4.41
CA GLN A 265 -4.81 11.76 -4.92
C GLN A 265 -4.06 10.70 -5.74
N PHE A 266 -3.06 11.10 -6.54
CA PHE A 266 -2.26 10.14 -7.31
C PHE A 266 -1.40 9.24 -6.42
N LEU A 267 -0.86 9.82 -5.34
CA LEU A 267 -0.04 9.12 -4.36
C LEU A 267 -0.84 8.38 -3.29
N GLN A 268 -2.12 8.70 -3.11
CA GLN A 268 -3.00 7.95 -2.24
C GLN A 268 -2.99 6.47 -2.67
N GLU A 269 -2.70 5.58 -1.71
CA GLU A 269 -2.53 4.13 -1.89
C GLU A 269 -1.30 3.69 -2.70
N LYS A 270 -0.51 4.66 -3.19
CA LYS A 270 0.70 4.45 -4.00
C LYS A 270 1.96 5.05 -3.38
N SER A 271 1.86 5.63 -2.18
CA SER A 271 2.97 6.28 -1.49
C SER A 271 4.08 5.26 -1.18
N TRP A 272 3.68 4.11 -0.64
CA TRP A 272 4.55 2.96 -0.40
C TRP A 272 4.06 1.75 -1.19
N LEU A 273 4.73 1.48 -2.31
CA LEU A 273 4.45 0.32 -3.15
C LEU A 273 5.62 -0.67 -3.06
N THR A 274 5.30 -1.89 -2.69
CA THR A 274 6.16 -3.06 -2.89
C THR A 274 5.38 -4.05 -3.72
N SER A 275 5.98 -4.50 -4.83
CA SER A 275 5.40 -5.57 -5.63
C SER A 275 6.34 -6.76 -5.64
N GLN A 276 5.77 -7.94 -5.41
CA GLN A 276 6.45 -9.21 -5.53
C GLN A 276 5.76 -10.01 -6.63
N SER A 277 6.54 -10.55 -7.56
CA SER A 277 6.04 -11.49 -8.55
C SER A 277 6.64 -12.87 -8.27
N VAL A 278 5.78 -13.88 -8.21
CA VAL A 278 6.15 -15.28 -8.03
C VAL A 278 5.65 -16.03 -9.26
N SER A 279 6.55 -16.72 -9.96
CA SER A 279 6.20 -17.55 -11.12
C SER A 279 6.31 -19.01 -10.72
N ILE A 280 5.21 -19.75 -10.83
CA ILE A 280 5.16 -21.20 -10.57
C ILE A 280 4.60 -21.87 -11.81
N MET A 281 5.36 -22.79 -12.41
CA MET A 281 4.94 -23.54 -13.61
C MET A 281 4.48 -22.63 -14.77
N GLY A 282 5.12 -21.47 -14.95
CA GLY A 282 4.76 -20.49 -15.99
C GLY A 282 3.55 -19.61 -15.65
N MET A 283 2.88 -19.83 -14.52
CA MET A 283 1.79 -18.99 -14.02
C MET A 283 2.36 -17.92 -13.09
N LYS A 284 1.92 -16.66 -13.27
CA LYS A 284 2.36 -15.53 -12.46
C LYS A 284 1.37 -15.26 -11.33
N PHE A 285 1.91 -15.07 -10.13
CA PHE A 285 1.22 -14.57 -8.95
C PHE A 285 1.88 -13.25 -8.56
N LEU A 286 1.09 -12.19 -8.53
CA LEU A 286 1.55 -10.84 -8.25
C LEU A 286 0.97 -10.44 -6.91
N ILE A 287 1.78 -9.90 -6.02
CA ILE A 287 1.35 -9.31 -4.75
C ILE A 287 1.78 -7.85 -4.77
N ARG A 288 0.90 -6.96 -4.34
CA ARG A 288 1.15 -5.53 -4.19
C ARG A 288 0.69 -5.09 -2.81
N GLU A 289 1.58 -4.45 -2.08
CA GLU A 289 1.22 -3.76 -0.83
C GLU A 289 0.83 -2.32 -1.15
N ASN A 290 -0.38 -1.94 -0.75
CA ASN A 290 -0.91 -0.59 -0.77
C ASN A 290 -0.92 -0.04 0.65
N ARG A 291 -0.53 1.21 0.82
CA ARG A 291 -0.49 1.89 2.13
C ARG A 291 -1.26 3.19 2.11
N HIS A 292 -2.02 3.45 3.16
CA HIS A 292 -2.71 4.71 3.41
C HIS A 292 -2.36 5.20 4.81
N SER A 293 -1.73 6.37 4.91
CA SER A 293 -1.30 6.99 6.17
C SER A 293 -2.32 8.04 6.64
N ILE A 294 -2.70 7.95 7.91
CA ILE A 294 -3.58 8.90 8.61
C ILE A 294 -2.86 9.35 9.87
N PHE A 295 -2.73 10.67 10.04
CA PHE A 295 -2.05 11.23 11.19
C PHE A 295 -3.07 11.81 12.17
N THR A 296 -2.93 11.51 13.46
CA THR A 296 -3.77 12.08 14.51
C THR A 296 -2.88 12.74 15.54
N ILE A 297 -3.08 14.03 15.76
CA ILE A 297 -2.38 14.78 16.80
C ILE A 297 -3.31 14.87 18.01
N ARG A 298 -2.87 14.29 19.13
CA ARG A 298 -3.57 14.37 20.42
C ARG A 298 -2.84 15.31 21.36
N ASN A 299 -3.61 16.13 22.06
CA ASN A 299 -3.09 16.87 23.20
C ASN A 299 -2.80 15.89 24.34
N PRO A 300 -1.80 16.19 25.18
CA PRO A 300 -1.57 15.42 26.39
C PRO A 300 -2.82 15.42 27.27
N VAL A 301 -3.14 14.25 27.82
CA VAL A 301 -4.19 14.13 28.84
C VAL A 301 -3.63 14.74 30.13
N SER A 302 -4.32 15.75 30.66
CA SER A 302 -3.90 16.51 31.85
C SER A 302 -3.41 15.60 32.98
N GLY A 303 -2.12 15.65 33.26
CA GLY A 303 -1.48 14.89 34.33
C GLY A 303 -0.08 14.42 33.95
N SER A 304 0.91 15.29 34.16
CA SER A 304 2.36 15.01 34.17
C SER A 304 3.16 14.96 32.85
N ASP A 305 2.56 14.79 31.66
CA ASP A 305 3.32 14.83 30.40
C ASP A 305 2.83 15.98 29.51
N ILE A 306 3.68 17.00 29.26
CA ILE A 306 3.33 18.20 28.45
C ILE A 306 3.46 17.92 26.94
N LYS A 307 3.81 16.70 26.54
CA LYS A 307 4.18 16.38 25.16
C LYS A 307 2.95 16.06 24.31
N ARG A 308 2.83 16.72 23.16
CA ARG A 308 1.85 16.37 22.13
C ARG A 308 2.18 14.98 21.58
N VAL A 309 1.16 14.15 21.38
CA VAL A 309 1.32 12.79 20.84
C VAL A 309 0.89 12.79 19.38
N LEU A 310 1.78 12.33 18.51
CA LEU A 310 1.49 12.01 17.13
C LEU A 310 1.19 10.52 17.03
N GLU A 311 -0.01 10.18 16.56
CA GLU A 311 -0.36 8.81 16.20
C GLU A 311 -0.41 8.72 14.67
N ASN A 312 0.51 7.96 14.07
CA ASN A 312 0.43 7.58 12.66
C ASN A 312 -0.31 6.25 12.54
N THR A 313 -1.53 6.28 12.04
CA THR A 313 -2.30 5.09 11.67
C THR A 313 -2.05 4.78 10.20
N SER A 314 -1.32 3.71 9.94
CA SER A 314 -1.06 3.20 8.60
C SER A 314 -1.97 2.02 8.30
N LEU A 315 -2.92 2.22 7.39
CA LEU A 315 -3.77 1.18 6.84
C LEU A 315 -3.05 0.49 5.69
N ILE A 316 -2.95 -0.84 5.75
CA ILE A 316 -2.22 -1.66 4.78
C ILE A 316 -3.21 -2.61 4.10
N ASN A 317 -3.11 -2.70 2.77
CA ASN A 317 -3.86 -3.64 1.96
C ASN A 317 -2.90 -4.44 1.06
N PHE A 318 -3.13 -5.75 0.92
CA PHE A 318 -2.38 -6.59 -0.01
C PHE A 318 -3.29 -6.97 -1.18
N SER A 319 -3.04 -6.39 -2.35
CA SER A 319 -3.72 -6.75 -3.58
C SER A 319 -2.92 -7.84 -4.28
N ALA A 320 -3.50 -9.01 -4.54
CA ALA A 320 -2.88 -9.99 -5.42
C ALA A 320 -3.63 -10.15 -6.74
N SER A 321 -2.89 -10.40 -7.80
CA SER A 321 -3.42 -10.57 -9.15
C SER A 321 -2.62 -11.61 -9.95
N GLY A 322 -3.18 -12.07 -11.07
CA GLY A 322 -2.53 -13.03 -11.97
C GLY A 322 -3.29 -14.34 -12.12
N THR A 323 -2.86 -15.15 -13.09
CA THR A 323 -3.55 -16.39 -13.49
C THR A 323 -3.60 -17.41 -12.36
N LEU A 324 -2.53 -17.51 -11.56
CA LEU A 324 -2.48 -18.40 -10.40
C LEU A 324 -3.50 -17.97 -9.34
N TYR A 325 -3.66 -16.66 -9.10
CA TYR A 325 -4.65 -16.14 -8.14
C TYR A 325 -6.07 -16.44 -8.59
N THR A 326 -6.36 -16.19 -9.87
CA THR A 326 -7.68 -16.51 -10.46
C THR A 326 -7.99 -17.99 -10.34
N LEU A 327 -7.03 -18.88 -10.62
CA LEU A 327 -7.19 -20.33 -10.42
C LEU A 327 -7.39 -20.70 -8.94
N MET A 328 -6.68 -20.07 -8.01
CA MET A 328 -6.88 -20.30 -6.57
C MET A 328 -8.30 -19.95 -6.11
N ILE A 329 -8.93 -18.94 -6.71
CA ILE A 329 -10.34 -18.59 -6.46
C ILE A 329 -11.28 -19.56 -7.17
N LEU A 330 -11.06 -19.83 -8.46
CA LEU A 330 -11.93 -20.66 -9.29
C LEU A 330 -11.95 -22.13 -8.84
N CYS A 331 -10.78 -22.75 -8.63
CA CYS A 331 -10.68 -24.14 -8.16
C CYS A 331 -11.34 -24.36 -6.79
N ARG A 332 -11.50 -23.29 -5.98
CA ARG A 332 -12.24 -23.36 -4.72
C ARG A 332 -13.74 -23.18 -4.91
N ARG A 333 -14.17 -22.32 -5.84
CA ARG A 333 -15.58 -22.16 -6.20
C ARG A 333 -16.15 -23.46 -6.81
N ASP A 334 -15.36 -24.19 -7.58
CA ASP A 334 -15.76 -25.43 -8.25
C ASP A 334 -15.72 -26.69 -7.36
N ARG A 335 -15.01 -26.68 -6.21
CA ARG A 335 -15.04 -27.84 -5.29
C ARG A 335 -16.37 -27.99 -4.54
N SER A 336 -17.19 -26.95 -4.49
CA SER A 336 -18.60 -27.05 -4.08
C SER A 336 -19.41 -27.95 -5.02
N ILE A 337 -19.01 -28.07 -6.29
CA ILE A 337 -19.65 -28.94 -7.28
C ILE A 337 -19.19 -30.39 -7.09
N HIS A 338 -17.98 -30.65 -6.59
CA HIS A 338 -17.54 -32.01 -6.27
C HIS A 338 -18.30 -32.61 -5.07
N VAL A 339 -18.77 -31.80 -4.12
CA VAL A 339 -19.66 -32.30 -3.05
C VAL A 339 -21.02 -32.69 -3.62
N VAL A 340 -21.56 -31.91 -4.57
CA VAL A 340 -22.79 -32.25 -5.28
C VAL A 340 -22.61 -33.48 -6.18
N ALA A 341 -21.46 -33.61 -6.86
CA ALA A 341 -21.14 -34.77 -7.69
C ALA A 341 -20.86 -36.04 -6.86
N ILE A 342 -20.32 -35.92 -5.63
CA ILE A 342 -20.19 -37.05 -4.70
C ILE A 342 -21.58 -37.45 -4.14
N MET A 343 -22.49 -36.49 -3.93
CA MET A 343 -23.88 -36.78 -3.56
C MET A 343 -24.72 -37.33 -4.73
N GLU A 344 -24.47 -36.91 -5.97
CA GLU A 344 -25.12 -37.47 -7.16
C GLU A 344 -24.54 -38.84 -7.56
N THR A 345 -23.25 -39.10 -7.28
CA THR A 345 -22.65 -40.44 -7.50
C THR A 345 -23.01 -41.46 -6.43
N THR A 346 -23.55 -41.06 -5.27
CA THR A 346 -24.26 -41.98 -4.36
C THR A 346 -25.65 -42.37 -4.85
N GLY A 347 -26.06 -41.91 -6.03
CA GLY A 347 -27.35 -42.17 -6.65
C GLY A 347 -27.35 -43.15 -7.83
N SER A 348 -26.43 -44.13 -7.95
CA SER A 348 -26.66 -45.41 -8.65
C SER A 348 -25.40 -46.28 -8.64
N VAL A 349 -25.31 -47.21 -7.70
CA VAL A 349 -24.56 -48.45 -7.92
C VAL A 349 -25.47 -49.61 -7.53
N ARG A 350 -26.23 -50.12 -8.51
CA ARG A 350 -26.68 -51.51 -8.48
C ARG A 350 -25.46 -52.39 -8.65
N VAL A 351 -25.04 -53.07 -7.59
CA VAL A 351 -24.19 -54.26 -7.73
C VAL A 351 -25.09 -55.43 -8.14
N PRO A 352 -24.74 -56.19 -9.19
CA PRO A 352 -25.57 -57.28 -9.70
C PRO A 352 -25.62 -58.46 -8.73
N ASN A 353 -26.76 -59.15 -8.72
CA ASN A 353 -26.89 -60.50 -8.21
C ASN A 353 -25.92 -61.42 -8.96
N ILE A 354 -24.96 -62.00 -8.25
CA ILE A 354 -24.31 -63.24 -8.67
C ILE A 354 -24.59 -64.29 -7.60
N LEU A 355 -25.53 -65.14 -7.99
CA LEU A 355 -25.78 -66.53 -7.59
C LEU A 355 -25.01 -67.13 -6.41
N ARG A 356 -25.83 -67.44 -5.40
CA ARG A 356 -25.85 -68.67 -4.61
C ARG A 356 -25.40 -69.94 -5.38
N THR A 357 -24.41 -70.63 -4.83
CA THR A 357 -24.24 -72.10 -4.76
C THR A 357 -23.40 -72.35 -3.50
N ASP A 358 -24.02 -72.58 -2.34
CA ASP A 358 -24.28 -73.90 -1.76
C ASP A 358 -23.09 -74.87 -1.92
N ASP A 359 -22.28 -74.97 -0.86
CA ASP A 359 -21.46 -76.15 -0.59
C ASP A 359 -22.37 -77.30 -0.12
N LYS A 360 -22.37 -78.41 -0.86
CA LYS A 360 -22.57 -79.75 -0.28
C LYS A 360 -21.69 -80.77 -1.02
N ASN A 361 -20.88 -81.47 -0.22
CA ASN A 361 -20.07 -82.65 -0.50
C ASN A 361 -20.69 -83.63 -1.51
N GLY A 362 -19.83 -84.21 -2.35
CA GLY A 362 -20.11 -85.34 -3.23
C GLY A 362 -19.01 -85.49 -4.27
#